data_AF-A0A1I5TWQ9-F1
#
_entry.id   AF-A0A1I5TWQ9-F1
#
_cell.length_a   1.000
_cell.length_b   1.000
_cell.length_c   1.000
_cell.angle_alpha   90.00
_cell.angle_beta   90.00
_cell.angle_gamma   90.00
#
_symmetry.space_group_name_H-M   'P 1'
#
loop_
_entity.id
_entity.type
_entity.pdbx_description
1 polymer ?
#
loop_
_entity_poly.entity_id
_entity_poly.type
_entity_poly.pdbx_seq_one_letter_code
_entity_poly.pdbx_strand_id
1 'polypeptide(L)'
;MIKDITIGQFFPGQSPIHKLDPRVKIILTFVFIVIIFFAKTYLGYALIFAYIALAMWLSEVPIRYILRGLKPLLFIIVLTFFINVFFTPGNKVLFQVWVLKFTQEGLRQGVFMALRLILLVIGTSLLTLTTSPISLTDGIERLLQPLQVVRFPAHELAMMMTIALRFIPTLLEETDKIMKAQMARGADFESGNLFQRAKALVPLLVPLFISAFRRADELAMAMESRCYRGGKNRTRMKVLKAARRDYLAVAVTLLLVVGILLDSYVL
;
A
#
# COMPACT_ATOMS: atom_id res chain seq x y z
N MET A 1 -3.14 -23.29 -10.96
CA MET A 1 -3.92 -22.69 -9.83
C MET A 1 -3.43 -21.30 -9.42
N ILE A 2 -2.38 -20.73 -10.06
CA ILE A 2 -1.72 -19.48 -9.61
C ILE A 2 -1.96 -18.29 -10.57
N LYS A 3 -2.88 -18.39 -11.54
CA LYS A 3 -3.08 -17.35 -12.57
C LYS A 3 -3.71 -16.05 -12.07
N ASP A 4 -4.26 -16.02 -10.85
CA ASP A 4 -5.04 -14.88 -10.34
C ASP A 4 -4.34 -14.07 -9.23
N ILE A 5 -3.05 -14.31 -8.97
CA ILE A 5 -2.30 -13.40 -8.10
C ILE A 5 -1.98 -12.15 -8.92
N THR A 6 -2.89 -11.17 -8.89
CA THR A 6 -2.61 -9.79 -9.30
C THR A 6 -1.55 -9.21 -8.37
N ILE A 7 -0.28 -9.52 -8.62
CA ILE A 7 0.86 -9.02 -7.85
C ILE A 7 0.93 -7.51 -8.03
N GLY A 8 0.61 -6.79 -6.97
CA GLY A 8 0.44 -5.34 -7.00
C GLY A 8 -0.83 -4.98 -7.76
N GLN A 9 -1.85 -4.52 -7.05
CA GLN A 9 -3.12 -4.04 -7.62
C GLN A 9 -2.94 -2.71 -8.39
N PHE A 10 -1.89 -2.57 -9.18
CA PHE A 10 -1.71 -1.40 -10.02
C PHE A 10 -2.74 -1.45 -11.15
N PHE A 11 -3.58 -0.43 -11.22
CA PHE A 11 -4.50 -0.25 -12.32
C PHE A 11 -3.77 0.57 -13.40
N PRO A 12 -3.53 0.02 -14.60
CA PRO A 12 -2.87 0.77 -15.66
C PRO A 12 -3.80 1.87 -16.16
N GLY A 13 -3.43 3.13 -15.89
CA GLY A 13 -4.17 4.32 -16.33
C GLY A 13 -3.24 5.43 -16.86
N GLN A 14 -3.79 6.32 -17.69
CA GLN A 14 -3.07 7.45 -18.30
C GLN A 14 -3.36 8.81 -17.61
N SER A 15 -4.06 8.78 -16.48
CA SER A 15 -4.62 9.96 -15.83
C SER A 15 -3.53 10.92 -15.28
N PRO A 16 -3.88 12.19 -15.01
CA PRO A 16 -2.96 13.17 -14.42
C PRO A 16 -2.30 12.66 -13.14
N ILE A 17 -3.05 11.95 -12.30
CA ILE A 17 -2.54 11.36 -11.06
C ILE A 17 -1.58 10.21 -11.35
N HIS A 18 -1.87 9.34 -12.33
CA HIS A 18 -0.95 8.26 -12.70
C HIS A 18 0.43 8.78 -13.14
N LYS A 19 0.48 9.98 -13.73
CA LYS A 19 1.70 10.62 -14.25
C LYS A 19 2.50 11.44 -13.24
N LEU A 20 2.00 11.63 -12.01
CA LEU A 20 2.75 12.35 -10.96
C LEU A 20 4.03 11.60 -10.57
N ASP A 21 5.05 12.33 -10.14
CA ASP A 21 6.30 11.75 -9.64
C ASP A 21 5.99 10.86 -8.41
N PRO A 22 6.41 9.58 -8.39
CA PRO A 22 6.19 8.67 -7.28
C PRO A 22 6.65 9.22 -5.92
N ARG A 23 7.75 10.00 -5.90
CA ARG A 23 8.25 10.62 -4.67
C ARG A 23 7.24 11.58 -4.07
N VAL A 24 6.64 12.41 -4.93
CA VAL A 24 5.66 13.41 -4.54
C VAL A 24 4.42 12.69 -4.03
N LYS A 25 3.90 11.69 -4.75
CA LYS A 25 2.75 10.91 -4.27
C LYS A 25 2.97 10.27 -2.90
N ILE A 26 4.15 9.68 -2.66
CA ILE A 26 4.49 9.06 -1.37
C ILE A 26 4.47 10.12 -0.26
N ILE A 27 5.12 11.27 -0.48
CA ILE A 27 5.12 12.38 0.48
C ILE A 27 3.70 12.89 0.73
N LEU A 28 2.92 13.14 -0.32
CA LEU A 28 1.53 13.64 -0.20
C LEU A 28 0.63 12.65 0.54
N THR A 29 0.80 11.35 0.27
CA THR A 29 0.06 10.30 0.98
C THR A 29 0.47 10.22 2.45
N PHE A 30 1.76 10.37 2.76
CA PHE A 30 2.25 10.42 4.13
C PHE A 30 1.71 11.63 4.89
N VAL A 31 1.76 12.82 4.28
CA VAL A 31 1.17 14.05 4.84
C VAL A 31 -0.34 13.87 5.05
N PHE A 32 -1.03 13.25 4.11
CA PHE A 32 -2.46 12.92 4.23
C PHE A 32 -2.75 11.97 5.41
N ILE A 33 -1.94 10.93 5.61
CA ILE A 33 -2.07 10.01 6.76
C ILE A 33 -1.92 10.77 8.08
N VAL A 34 -1.03 11.75 8.16
CA VAL A 34 -0.83 12.56 9.37
C VAL A 34 -2.00 13.54 9.58
N ILE A 35 -2.38 14.28 8.54
CA ILE A 35 -3.34 15.40 8.69
C ILE A 35 -4.74 14.94 9.04
N ILE A 36 -5.15 13.74 8.62
CA ILE A 36 -6.49 13.20 8.92
C ILE A 36 -6.73 13.04 10.43
N PHE A 37 -5.68 12.88 11.24
CA PHE A 37 -5.82 12.79 12.70
C PHE A 37 -6.08 14.15 13.36
N PHE A 38 -5.73 15.25 12.70
CA PHE A 38 -5.99 16.62 13.18
C PHE A 38 -7.43 17.06 12.91
N ALA A 39 -8.16 16.38 12.02
CA ALA A 39 -9.57 16.66 11.76
C ALA A 39 -10.46 16.22 12.93
N LYS A 40 -11.11 17.20 13.58
CA LYS A 40 -12.03 17.02 14.71
C LYS A 40 -13.46 17.46 14.41
N THR A 41 -13.66 18.28 13.38
CA THR A 41 -14.96 18.88 13.05
C THR A 41 -15.59 18.23 11.82
N TYR A 42 -16.88 18.48 11.62
CA TYR A 42 -17.59 18.04 10.41
C TYR A 42 -17.01 18.69 9.14
N LEU A 43 -16.58 19.96 9.23
CA LEU A 43 -15.98 20.70 8.11
C LEU A 43 -14.62 20.10 7.73
N GLY A 44 -13.78 19.75 8.71
CA GLY A 44 -12.50 19.09 8.45
C GLY A 44 -12.66 17.77 7.70
N TYR A 45 -13.62 16.92 8.11
CA TYR A 45 -13.92 15.68 7.38
C TYR A 45 -14.50 15.93 5.98
N ALA A 46 -15.33 16.97 5.81
CA ALA A 46 -15.87 17.34 4.50
C ALA A 46 -14.76 17.79 3.52
N LEU A 47 -13.79 18.59 3.99
CA LEU A 47 -12.63 19.00 3.19
C LEU A 47 -11.78 17.80 2.76
N ILE A 48 -11.55 16.85 3.68
CA ILE A 48 -10.82 15.62 3.37
C ILE A 48 -11.58 14.77 2.34
N PHE A 49 -12.89 14.61 2.52
CA PHE A 49 -13.71 13.89 1.56
C PHE A 49 -13.67 14.55 0.18
N ALA A 50 -13.76 15.89 0.10
CA ALA A 50 -13.66 16.63 -1.16
C ALA A 50 -12.29 16.44 -1.84
N TYR A 51 -11.20 16.46 -1.06
CA TYR A 51 -9.85 16.18 -1.58
C TYR A 51 -9.73 14.77 -2.16
N ILE A 52 -10.22 13.75 -1.44
CA ILE A 52 -10.20 12.37 -1.93
C ILE A 52 -11.12 12.21 -3.13
N ALA A 53 -12.31 12.83 -3.14
CA ALA A 53 -13.23 12.80 -4.27
C ALA A 53 -12.62 13.40 -5.53
N LEU A 54 -11.94 14.56 -5.39
CA LEU A 54 -11.19 15.17 -6.48
C LEU A 54 -10.06 14.24 -6.98
N ALA A 55 -9.31 13.63 -6.06
CA ALA A 55 -8.27 12.67 -6.40
C ALA A 55 -8.85 11.43 -7.11
N MET A 56 -9.97 10.89 -6.65
CA MET A 56 -10.64 9.77 -7.32
C MET A 56 -11.08 10.14 -8.73
N TRP A 57 -11.69 11.32 -8.90
CA TRP A 57 -12.14 11.81 -10.19
C TRP A 57 -10.98 11.98 -11.19
N LEU A 58 -9.89 12.62 -10.76
CA LEU A 58 -8.67 12.78 -11.57
C LEU A 58 -7.89 11.47 -11.78
N SER A 59 -8.13 10.45 -10.96
CA SER A 59 -7.44 9.16 -11.07
C SER A 59 -8.04 8.29 -12.18
N GLU A 60 -9.31 8.51 -12.55
CA GLU A 60 -10.07 7.64 -13.45
C GLU A 60 -10.12 6.16 -12.97
N VAL A 61 -9.83 5.91 -11.69
CA VAL A 61 -9.86 4.57 -11.12
C VAL A 61 -11.32 4.19 -10.84
N PRO A 62 -11.79 3.02 -11.33
CA PRO A 62 -13.14 2.56 -11.04
C PRO A 62 -13.39 2.39 -9.53
N ILE A 63 -14.45 3.04 -9.03
CA ILE A 63 -14.83 3.06 -7.60
C ILE A 63 -14.92 1.65 -7.01
N ARG A 64 -15.32 0.65 -7.81
CA ARG A 64 -15.40 -0.76 -7.40
C ARG A 64 -14.06 -1.32 -6.86
N TYR A 65 -12.94 -0.91 -7.45
CA TYR A 65 -11.61 -1.36 -7.01
C TYR A 65 -11.21 -0.70 -5.70
N ILE A 66 -11.55 0.57 -5.52
CA ILE A 66 -11.32 1.32 -4.28
C ILE A 66 -12.14 0.72 -3.14
N LEU A 67 -13.43 0.45 -3.36
CA LEU A 67 -14.31 -0.17 -2.36
C LEU A 67 -13.90 -1.60 -2.00
N ARG A 68 -13.24 -2.33 -2.91
CA ARG A 68 -12.68 -3.65 -2.60
C ARG A 68 -11.60 -3.58 -1.52
N GLY A 69 -10.86 -2.47 -1.43
CA GLY A 69 -9.89 -2.20 -0.36
C GLY A 69 -10.52 -2.07 1.03
N LEU A 70 -11.78 -1.66 1.12
CA LEU A 70 -12.51 -1.57 2.40
C LEU A 70 -13.00 -2.93 2.91
N LYS A 71 -13.25 -3.89 2.01
CA LYS A 71 -13.84 -5.20 2.36
C LYS A 71 -13.11 -5.95 3.49
N PRO A 72 -11.77 -6.11 3.49
CA PRO A 72 -11.08 -6.80 4.58
C PRO A 72 -11.10 -6.01 5.91
N LEU A 73 -11.25 -4.69 5.85
CA LEU A 73 -11.25 -3.81 7.02
C LEU A 73 -12.66 -3.52 7.53
N LEU A 74 -13.71 -3.95 6.83
CA LEU A 74 -15.10 -3.71 7.22
C LEU A 74 -15.38 -4.24 8.63
N PHE A 75 -14.84 -5.43 8.96
CA PHE A 75 -14.97 -5.99 10.30
C PHE A 75 -14.38 -5.05 11.37
N ILE A 76 -13.17 -4.52 11.13
CA ILE A 76 -12.49 -3.61 12.06
C ILE A 76 -13.24 -2.28 12.17
N ILE A 77 -13.74 -1.73 11.06
CA ILE A 77 -14.50 -0.47 11.03
C ILE A 77 -15.80 -0.61 11.81
N VAL A 78 -16.55 -1.69 11.58
CA VAL A 78 -17.81 -1.96 12.29
C VAL A 78 -17.54 -2.20 13.78
N LEU A 79 -16.52 -2.98 14.11
CA LEU A 79 -16.13 -3.25 15.49
C LEU A 79 -15.74 -1.95 16.22
N THR A 80 -14.89 -1.12 15.62
CA THR A 80 -14.47 0.16 16.22
C THR A 80 -15.62 1.14 16.34
N PHE A 81 -16.55 1.17 15.38
CA PHE A 81 -17.78 1.95 15.49
C PHE A 81 -18.58 1.56 16.72
N PHE A 82 -18.91 0.27 16.88
CA PHE A 82 -19.69 -0.20 18.03
C PHE A 82 -18.96 -0.02 19.36
N ILE A 83 -17.64 -0.27 19.41
CA ILE A 83 -16.84 -0.02 20.61
C ILE A 83 -16.94 1.46 21.01
N ASN A 84 -16.73 2.40 20.08
CA ASN A 84 -16.82 3.83 20.40
C ASN A 84 -18.26 4.25 20.77
N VAL A 85 -19.28 3.67 20.16
CA VAL A 85 -20.68 3.96 20.49
C VAL A 85 -21.04 3.56 21.92
N PHE A 86 -20.58 2.38 22.38
CA PHE A 86 -20.99 1.82 23.67
C PHE A 86 -20.04 2.10 24.84
N PHE A 87 -18.75 2.30 24.56
CA PHE A 87 -17.70 2.44 25.58
C PHE A 87 -17.18 3.88 25.73
N THR A 88 -17.63 4.83 24.92
CA THR A 88 -17.25 6.24 25.09
C THR A 88 -18.13 6.91 26.15
N PRO A 89 -17.56 7.37 27.29
CA PRO A 89 -18.31 8.10 28.28
C PRO A 89 -18.76 9.46 27.70
N GLY A 90 -20.04 9.78 27.88
CA GLY A 90 -20.65 11.01 27.40
C GLY A 90 -21.67 11.53 28.41
N ASN A 91 -21.90 12.85 28.39
CA ASN A 91 -22.76 13.51 29.36
C ASN A 91 -24.26 13.38 28.99
N LYS A 92 -24.57 13.19 27.69
CA LYS A 92 -25.94 13.01 27.20
C LYS A 92 -26.22 11.53 26.87
N VAL A 93 -26.74 10.80 27.86
CA VAL A 93 -27.19 9.41 27.70
C VAL A 93 -28.57 9.40 27.03
N LEU A 94 -28.67 8.84 25.83
CA LEU A 94 -29.93 8.68 25.09
C LEU A 94 -30.66 7.39 25.51
N PHE A 95 -29.91 6.32 25.76
CA PHE A 95 -30.45 5.02 26.16
C PHE A 95 -29.43 4.27 27.02
N GLN A 96 -29.88 3.62 28.09
CA GLN A 96 -29.02 2.83 28.97
C GLN A 96 -29.62 1.43 29.12
N VAL A 97 -28.88 0.41 28.72
CA VAL A 97 -29.22 -1.00 29.01
C VAL A 97 -28.08 -1.61 29.79
N TRP A 98 -28.31 -1.81 31.09
CA TRP A 98 -27.42 -2.52 32.02
C TRP A 98 -26.00 -1.93 32.14
N VAL A 99 -25.06 -2.31 31.27
CA VAL A 99 -23.65 -1.83 31.23
C VAL A 99 -23.36 -0.99 29.99
N LEU A 100 -24.24 -1.05 28.97
CA LEU A 100 -24.07 -0.34 27.70
C LEU A 100 -24.79 1.02 27.78
N LYS A 101 -24.00 2.10 27.81
CA LYS A 101 -24.50 3.47 27.76
C LYS A 101 -24.41 3.98 26.32
N PHE A 102 -25.54 4.20 25.68
CA PHE A 102 -25.59 4.82 24.37
C PHE A 102 -25.61 6.34 24.56
N THR A 103 -24.48 6.98 24.28
CA THR A 103 -24.29 8.44 24.44
C THR A 103 -24.27 9.14 23.09
N GLN A 104 -24.74 10.39 23.03
CA GLN A 104 -24.62 11.20 21.80
C GLN A 104 -23.15 11.40 21.41
N GLU A 105 -22.28 11.55 22.41
CA GLU A 105 -20.84 11.69 22.24
C GLU A 105 -20.21 10.40 21.69
N GLY A 106 -20.62 9.23 22.19
CA GLY A 106 -20.16 7.94 21.69
C GLY A 106 -20.60 7.67 20.26
N LEU A 107 -21.85 8.02 19.91
CA LEU A 107 -22.30 7.95 18.52
C LEU A 107 -21.49 8.85 17.60
N ARG A 108 -21.29 10.11 17.99
CA ARG A 108 -20.48 11.08 17.21
C ARG A 108 -19.04 10.59 17.03
N GLN A 109 -18.41 10.12 18.10
CA GLN A 109 -17.05 9.60 18.07
C GLN A 109 -16.95 8.33 17.23
N GLY A 110 -17.92 7.42 17.34
CA GLY A 110 -18.00 6.22 16.53
C GLY A 110 -18.10 6.53 15.04
N VAL A 111 -19.01 7.44 14.66
CA VAL A 111 -19.15 7.90 13.26
C VAL A 111 -17.85 8.52 12.75
N PHE A 112 -17.22 9.42 13.52
CA PHE A 112 -15.97 10.05 13.12
C PHE A 112 -14.82 9.05 13.00
N MET A 113 -14.71 8.08 13.90
CA MET A 113 -13.68 7.05 13.82
C MET A 113 -13.89 6.15 12.60
N ALA A 114 -15.13 5.72 12.34
CA ALA A 114 -15.47 4.93 11.17
C ALA A 114 -15.17 5.70 9.86
N LEU A 115 -15.59 6.97 9.79
CA LEU A 115 -15.32 7.84 8.64
C LEU A 115 -13.83 8.05 8.43
N ARG A 116 -13.06 8.30 9.51
CA ARG A 116 -11.61 8.44 9.47
C ARG A 116 -10.94 7.21 8.88
N LEU A 117 -11.31 6.01 9.34
CA LEU A 117 -10.76 4.75 8.83
C LEU A 117 -11.11 4.56 7.35
N ILE A 118 -12.36 4.82 6.95
CA ILE A 118 -12.79 4.72 5.55
C ILE A 118 -11.96 5.65 4.66
N LEU A 119 -11.85 6.93 5.03
CA LEU A 119 -11.10 7.93 4.25
C LEU A 119 -9.60 7.60 4.21
N LEU A 120 -9.02 7.13 5.31
CA LEU A 120 -7.61 6.71 5.38
C LEU A 120 -7.34 5.54 4.43
N VAL A 121 -8.21 4.53 4.43
CA VAL A 121 -8.09 3.35 3.57
C VAL A 121 -8.26 3.73 2.10
N ILE A 122 -9.25 4.56 1.76
CA ILE A 122 -9.47 5.02 0.39
C ILE A 122 -8.27 5.83 -0.11
N GLY A 123 -7.81 6.80 0.68
CA GLY A 123 -6.69 7.66 0.31
C GLY A 123 -5.38 6.89 0.12
N THR A 124 -5.08 5.93 0.99
CA THR A 124 -3.88 5.09 0.85
C THR A 124 -4.01 4.09 -0.30
N SER A 125 -5.21 3.53 -0.53
CA SER A 125 -5.45 2.63 -1.66
C SER A 125 -5.22 3.30 -3.00
N LEU A 126 -5.53 4.60 -3.14
CA LEU A 126 -5.24 5.34 -4.37
C LEU A 126 -3.75 5.38 -4.71
N LEU A 127 -2.85 5.45 -3.73
CA LEU A 127 -1.40 5.39 -3.98
C LEU A 127 -1.02 4.05 -4.63
N THR A 128 -1.50 2.95 -4.03
CA THR A 128 -1.21 1.57 -4.48
C THR A 128 -1.85 1.26 -5.84
N LEU A 129 -3.06 1.75 -6.09
CA LEU A 129 -3.76 1.53 -7.35
C LEU A 129 -3.15 2.36 -8.50
N THR A 130 -2.68 3.58 -8.22
CA THR A 130 -2.21 4.51 -9.27
C THR A 130 -0.70 4.51 -9.49
N THR A 131 0.07 3.73 -8.72
CA THR A 131 1.54 3.70 -8.81
C THR A 131 2.06 2.28 -8.84
N SER A 132 2.80 1.93 -9.91
CA SER A 132 3.37 0.59 -10.05
C SER A 132 4.39 0.28 -8.94
N PRO A 133 4.50 -0.98 -8.48
CA PRO A 133 5.44 -1.38 -7.43
C PRO A 133 6.89 -0.96 -7.71
N ILE A 134 7.35 -1.11 -8.96
CA ILE A 134 8.70 -0.71 -9.38
C ILE A 134 8.90 0.80 -9.23
N SER A 135 7.90 1.60 -9.61
CA SER A 135 7.99 3.06 -9.48
C SER A 135 7.89 3.52 -8.03
N LEU A 136 7.17 2.79 -7.18
CA LEU A 136 7.17 3.00 -5.72
C LEU A 136 8.56 2.72 -5.14
N THR A 137 9.21 1.61 -5.52
CA THR A 137 10.59 1.31 -5.10
C THR A 137 11.57 2.40 -5.54
N ASP A 138 11.49 2.86 -6.80
CA ASP A 138 12.31 3.98 -7.30
C ASP A 138 12.07 5.27 -6.48
N GLY A 139 10.81 5.53 -6.12
CA GLY A 139 10.42 6.68 -5.29
C GLY A 139 11.00 6.61 -3.88
N ILE A 140 10.83 5.47 -3.22
CA ILE A 140 11.36 5.21 -1.87
C ILE A 140 12.89 5.31 -1.86
N GLU A 141 13.58 4.74 -2.85
CA GLU A 141 15.04 4.84 -2.96
C GLU A 141 15.50 6.30 -2.96
N ARG A 142 14.83 7.16 -3.73
CA ARG A 142 15.16 8.58 -3.81
C ARG A 142 14.87 9.32 -2.51
N LEU A 143 13.82 8.94 -1.79
CA LEU A 143 13.48 9.52 -0.49
C LEU A 143 14.48 9.08 0.60
N LEU A 144 15.05 7.88 0.47
CA LEU A 144 16.06 7.33 1.40
C LEU A 144 17.50 7.74 1.04
N GLN A 145 17.73 8.34 -0.14
CA GLN A 145 19.05 8.84 -0.55
C GLN A 145 19.75 9.76 0.48
N PRO A 146 19.10 10.74 1.15
CA PRO A 146 19.77 11.55 2.16
C PRO A 146 20.27 10.76 3.37
N LEU A 147 19.69 9.58 3.68
CA LEU A 147 20.17 8.71 4.77
C LEU A 147 21.52 8.06 4.44
N GLN A 148 22.02 8.16 3.20
CA GLN A 148 23.37 7.70 2.84
C GLN A 148 24.46 8.41 3.64
N VAL A 149 24.20 9.61 4.19
CA VAL A 149 25.12 10.30 5.10
C VAL A 149 25.40 9.48 6.36
N VAL A 150 24.39 8.72 6.83
CA VAL A 150 24.49 7.80 7.97
C VAL A 150 24.91 6.39 7.53
N ARG A 151 25.52 6.26 6.33
CA ARG A 151 25.94 4.98 5.71
C ARG A 151 24.79 4.00 5.45
N PHE A 152 23.56 4.49 5.30
CA PHE A 152 22.42 3.65 4.95
C PHE A 152 22.49 3.18 3.47
N PRO A 153 22.39 1.86 3.18
CA PRO A 153 22.56 1.30 1.83
C PRO A 153 21.29 1.42 0.97
N ALA A 154 20.82 2.65 0.73
CA ALA A 154 19.57 2.90 0.00
C ALA A 154 19.57 2.31 -1.42
N HIS A 155 20.72 2.33 -2.10
CA HIS A 155 20.83 1.87 -3.48
C HIS A 155 20.77 0.35 -3.58
N GLU A 156 21.48 -0.35 -2.69
CA GLU A 156 21.52 -1.80 -2.60
C GLU A 156 20.12 -2.34 -2.27
N LEU A 157 19.41 -1.71 -1.33
CA LEU A 157 18.03 -2.09 -1.00
C LEU A 157 17.10 -1.92 -2.20
N ALA A 158 17.18 -0.80 -2.92
CA ALA A 158 16.38 -0.57 -4.12
C ALA A 158 16.67 -1.59 -5.23
N MET A 159 17.94 -1.96 -5.40
CA MET A 159 18.36 -3.00 -6.32
C MET A 159 17.77 -4.36 -5.93
N MET A 160 17.92 -4.78 -4.68
CA MET A 160 17.35 -6.03 -4.16
C MET A 160 15.84 -6.08 -4.36
N MET A 161 15.13 -4.99 -4.05
CA MET A 161 13.69 -4.89 -4.24
C MET A 161 13.29 -4.95 -5.72
N THR A 162 14.02 -4.28 -6.62
CA THR A 162 13.76 -4.33 -8.07
C THR A 162 13.98 -5.74 -8.61
N ILE A 163 15.06 -6.41 -8.20
CA ILE A 163 15.36 -7.80 -8.56
C ILE A 163 14.26 -8.72 -8.05
N ALA A 164 13.84 -8.58 -6.80
CA ALA A 164 12.75 -9.36 -6.21
C ALA A 164 11.45 -9.16 -6.99
N LEU A 165 11.01 -7.92 -7.20
CA LEU A 165 9.79 -7.61 -7.97
C LEU A 165 9.80 -8.20 -9.38
N ARG A 166 10.97 -8.24 -10.03
CA ARG A 166 11.14 -8.87 -11.35
C ARG A 166 11.10 -10.39 -11.29
N PHE A 167 11.65 -11.01 -10.24
CA PHE A 167 11.68 -12.46 -10.12
C PHE A 167 10.39 -13.07 -9.57
N ILE A 168 9.56 -12.32 -8.84
CA ILE A 168 8.31 -12.84 -8.29
C ILE A 168 7.44 -13.50 -9.39
N PRO A 169 7.13 -12.86 -10.55
CA PRO A 169 6.35 -13.50 -11.61
C PRO A 169 6.99 -14.78 -12.13
N THR A 170 8.31 -14.77 -12.35
CA THR A 170 9.05 -15.93 -12.85
C THR A 170 9.04 -17.09 -11.84
N LEU A 171 9.17 -16.79 -10.54
CA LEU A 171 9.10 -17.80 -9.47
C LEU A 171 7.68 -18.39 -9.35
N LEU A 172 6.63 -17.60 -9.56
CA LEU A 172 5.26 -18.13 -9.60
C LEU A 172 5.03 -19.07 -10.79
N GLU A 173 5.51 -18.71 -11.97
CA GLU A 173 5.43 -19.58 -13.16
C GLU A 173 6.19 -20.89 -12.95
N GLU A 174 7.37 -20.81 -12.35
CA GLU A 174 8.19 -21.97 -12.00
C GLU A 174 7.54 -22.85 -10.94
N THR A 175 6.92 -22.23 -9.94
CA THR A 175 6.12 -22.93 -8.92
C THR A 175 4.96 -23.69 -9.58
N ASP A 176 4.21 -23.07 -10.49
CA ASP A 176 3.09 -23.73 -11.19
C ASP A 176 3.58 -24.90 -12.08
N LYS A 177 4.75 -24.77 -12.71
CA LYS A 177 5.40 -25.86 -13.48
C LYS A 177 5.80 -27.03 -12.57
N ILE A 178 6.50 -26.76 -11.47
CA ILE A 178 6.95 -27.79 -10.52
C ILE A 178 5.75 -28.49 -9.90
N MET A 179 4.73 -27.73 -9.48
CA MET A 179 3.50 -28.27 -8.90
C MET A 179 2.80 -29.23 -9.86
N LYS A 180 2.60 -28.84 -11.12
CA LYS A 180 2.00 -29.71 -12.15
C LYS A 180 2.85 -30.97 -12.42
N ALA A 181 4.17 -30.84 -12.44
CA ALA A 181 5.06 -31.98 -12.63
C ALA A 181 4.99 -32.98 -11.46
N GLN A 182 4.90 -32.48 -10.22
CA GLN A 182 4.75 -33.33 -9.04
C GLN A 182 3.36 -33.99 -9.00
N MET A 183 2.29 -33.27 -9.36
CA MET A 183 0.95 -33.85 -9.49
C MET A 183 0.90 -34.98 -10.52
N ALA A 184 1.57 -34.82 -11.67
CA ALA A 184 1.69 -35.87 -12.69
C ALA A 184 2.46 -37.11 -12.19
N ARG A 185 3.32 -36.94 -11.16
CA ARG A 185 4.05 -38.03 -10.48
C ARG A 185 3.29 -38.62 -9.30
N GLY A 186 2.03 -38.24 -9.09
CA GLY A 186 1.17 -38.77 -8.03
C GLY A 186 1.27 -38.01 -6.69
N ALA A 187 1.89 -36.84 -6.65
CA ALA A 187 1.84 -35.99 -5.47
C ALA A 187 0.47 -35.35 -5.32
N ASP A 188 -0.15 -35.53 -4.16
CA ASP A 188 -1.40 -34.87 -3.79
C ASP A 188 -1.13 -33.71 -2.83
N PHE A 189 -1.51 -32.50 -3.23
CA PHE A 189 -1.34 -31.28 -2.45
C PHE A 189 -2.63 -30.84 -1.74
N GLU A 190 -3.78 -31.43 -2.08
CA GLU A 190 -5.10 -30.98 -1.62
C GLU A 190 -5.74 -31.93 -0.61
N SER A 191 -5.39 -33.23 -0.61
CA SER A 191 -5.95 -34.18 0.35
C SER A 191 -5.11 -34.35 1.62
N GLY A 192 -5.72 -34.97 2.65
CA GLY A 192 -5.03 -35.35 3.89
C GLY A 192 -5.01 -34.30 5.01
N ASN A 193 -4.38 -34.67 6.13
CA ASN A 193 -4.24 -33.85 7.32
C ASN A 193 -3.24 -32.70 7.11
N LEU A 194 -3.31 -31.63 7.90
CA LEU A 194 -2.42 -30.45 7.78
C LEU A 194 -0.92 -30.82 7.72
N PHE A 195 -0.51 -31.82 8.52
CA PHE A 195 0.87 -32.33 8.52
C PHE A 195 1.25 -33.06 7.22
N GLN A 196 0.33 -33.84 6.65
CA GLN A 196 0.55 -34.53 5.37
C GLN A 196 0.67 -33.51 4.23
N ARG A 197 -0.18 -32.48 4.21
CA ARG A 197 -0.09 -31.36 3.26
C ARG A 197 1.22 -30.60 3.40
N ALA A 198 1.68 -30.32 4.61
CA ALA A 198 2.97 -29.67 4.84
C ALA A 198 4.14 -30.52 4.30
N LYS A 199 4.12 -31.83 4.55
CA LYS A 199 5.12 -32.75 4.00
C LYS A 199 5.08 -32.84 2.47
N ALA A 200 3.88 -32.77 1.89
CA ALA A 200 3.69 -32.77 0.44
C ALA A 200 4.26 -31.52 -0.25
N LEU A 201 4.54 -30.42 0.47
CA LEU A 201 5.19 -29.24 -0.09
C LEU A 201 6.71 -29.39 -0.23
N VAL A 202 7.35 -30.33 0.46
CA VAL A 202 8.82 -30.51 0.42
C VAL A 202 9.35 -30.76 -1.01
N PRO A 203 8.75 -31.65 -1.83
CA PRO A 203 9.15 -31.87 -3.22
C PRO A 203 8.94 -30.66 -4.14
N LEU A 204 8.17 -29.65 -3.72
CA LEU A 204 8.00 -28.38 -4.42
C LEU A 204 9.06 -27.36 -3.96
N LEU A 205 9.28 -27.24 -2.65
CA LEU A 205 10.19 -26.26 -2.09
C LEU A 205 11.65 -26.52 -2.48
N VAL A 206 12.13 -27.76 -2.36
CA VAL A 206 13.55 -28.07 -2.60
C VAL A 206 13.98 -27.71 -4.04
N PRO A 207 13.28 -28.11 -5.11
CA PRO A 207 13.65 -27.71 -6.47
C PRO A 207 13.53 -26.20 -6.70
N LEU A 208 12.52 -25.56 -6.11
CA LEU A 208 12.33 -24.11 -6.23
C LEU A 208 13.50 -23.34 -5.61
N PHE A 209 13.99 -23.76 -4.43
CA PHE A 209 15.17 -23.17 -3.80
C PHE A 209 16.43 -23.36 -4.64
N ILE A 210 16.68 -24.57 -5.14
CA ILE A 210 17.85 -24.85 -6.00
C ILE A 210 17.83 -23.97 -7.25
N SER A 211 16.67 -23.81 -7.88
CA SER A 211 16.52 -22.95 -9.05
C SER A 211 16.71 -21.46 -8.71
N ALA A 212 16.17 -21.00 -7.58
CA ALA A 212 16.34 -19.63 -7.12
C ALA A 212 17.82 -19.29 -6.85
N PHE A 213 18.58 -20.20 -6.21
CA PHE A 213 20.01 -20.02 -6.00
C PHE A 213 20.78 -19.98 -7.32
N ARG A 214 20.52 -20.92 -8.23
CA ARG A 214 21.14 -20.93 -9.56
C ARG A 214 20.90 -19.63 -10.30
N ARG A 215 19.67 -19.11 -10.27
CA ARG A 215 19.31 -17.85 -10.92
C ARG A 215 19.97 -16.65 -10.27
N ALA A 216 20.18 -16.68 -8.95
CA ALA A 216 20.94 -15.66 -8.25
C ALA A 216 22.41 -15.65 -8.70
N ASP A 217 23.05 -16.82 -8.80
CA ASP A 217 24.43 -16.96 -9.28
C ASP A 217 24.58 -16.52 -10.75
N GLU A 218 23.67 -16.95 -11.63
CA GLU A 218 23.63 -16.52 -13.03
C GLU A 218 23.44 -15.01 -13.16
N LEU A 219 22.55 -14.42 -12.36
CA LEU A 219 22.35 -12.97 -12.34
C LEU A 219 23.61 -12.25 -11.83
N ALA A 220 24.25 -12.74 -10.77
CA ALA A 220 25.47 -12.17 -10.23
C ALA A 220 26.60 -12.17 -11.26
N MET A 221 26.88 -13.32 -11.89
CA MET A 221 27.87 -13.42 -12.98
C MET A 221 27.52 -12.52 -14.17
N ALA A 222 26.24 -12.45 -14.56
CA ALA A 222 25.79 -11.56 -15.63
C ALA A 222 25.95 -10.07 -15.27
N MET A 223 25.81 -9.71 -14.01
CA MET A 223 26.05 -8.36 -13.51
C MET A 223 27.55 -8.03 -13.51
N GLU A 224 28.39 -8.94 -13.01
CA GLU A 224 29.85 -8.75 -12.97
C GLU A 224 30.47 -8.67 -14.38
N SER A 225 30.04 -9.52 -15.31
CA SER A 225 30.48 -9.48 -16.72
C SER A 225 30.09 -8.18 -17.42
N ARG A 226 29.02 -7.53 -16.99
CA ARG A 226 28.62 -6.17 -17.43
C ARG A 226 29.31 -5.06 -16.63
N CYS A 227 30.36 -5.40 -15.89
CA CYS A 227 31.12 -4.52 -15.00
C CYS A 227 30.23 -3.79 -13.98
N TYR A 228 29.16 -4.43 -13.51
CA TYR A 228 28.30 -3.87 -12.48
C TYR A 228 29.06 -3.82 -11.16
N ARG A 229 29.56 -2.63 -10.81
CA ARG A 229 30.03 -2.31 -9.45
C ARG A 229 28.95 -1.45 -8.80
N GLY A 230 28.37 -1.91 -7.69
CA GLY A 230 27.40 -1.12 -6.94
C GLY A 230 28.00 0.20 -6.45
N GLY A 231 27.18 1.23 -6.22
CA GLY A 231 27.60 2.43 -5.49
C GLY A 231 27.67 3.75 -6.28
N LYS A 232 28.54 4.65 -5.80
CA LYS A 232 28.64 6.07 -6.22
C LYS A 232 29.11 6.20 -7.68
N ASN A 233 28.73 7.30 -8.33
CA ASN A 233 29.07 7.67 -9.73
C ASN A 233 28.39 6.88 -10.85
N ARG A 234 27.21 6.29 -10.59
CA ARG A 234 26.39 5.65 -11.64
C ARG A 234 25.40 6.62 -12.28
N THR A 235 25.22 6.49 -13.59
CA THR A 235 24.13 7.14 -14.32
C THR A 235 22.86 6.28 -14.26
N ARG A 236 21.69 6.92 -14.38
CA ARG A 236 20.39 6.23 -14.38
C ARG A 236 19.71 6.43 -15.72
N MET A 237 19.23 5.33 -16.29
CA MET A 237 18.44 5.35 -17.51
C MET A 237 17.06 6.00 -17.28
N LYS A 238 16.40 5.70 -16.15
CA LYS A 238 15.11 6.29 -15.77
C LYS A 238 15.32 7.34 -14.68
N VAL A 239 15.16 8.60 -15.05
CA VAL A 239 15.27 9.73 -14.12
C VAL A 239 13.87 10.27 -13.86
N LEU A 240 13.44 10.28 -12.59
CA LEU A 240 12.16 10.91 -12.23
C LEU A 240 12.37 12.43 -12.26
N LYS A 241 11.54 13.14 -13.02
CA LYS A 241 11.58 14.59 -13.17
C LYS A 241 10.27 15.16 -12.66
N ALA A 242 10.36 16.11 -11.73
CA ALA A 242 9.20 16.86 -11.27
C ALA A 242 8.65 17.72 -12.42
N ALA A 243 7.36 17.57 -12.70
CA ALA A 243 6.62 18.35 -13.67
C ALA A 243 5.77 19.42 -12.97
N ARG A 244 5.22 20.38 -13.73
CA ARG A 244 4.30 21.41 -13.22
C ARG A 244 3.10 20.82 -12.46
N ARG A 245 2.67 19.61 -12.82
CA ARG A 245 1.58 18.86 -12.18
C ARG A 245 1.91 18.46 -10.74
N ASP A 246 3.17 18.17 -10.45
CA ASP A 246 3.63 17.81 -9.12
C ASP A 246 3.56 19.02 -8.16
N TYR A 247 3.98 20.19 -8.64
CA TYR A 247 3.84 21.43 -7.88
C TYR A 247 2.38 21.79 -7.61
N LEU A 248 1.49 21.59 -8.59
CA LEU A 248 0.06 21.78 -8.40
C LEU A 248 -0.50 20.82 -7.34
N ALA A 249 -0.13 19.53 -7.39
CA ALA A 249 -0.56 18.54 -6.40
C ALA A 249 -0.08 18.93 -4.99
N VAL A 250 1.17 19.36 -4.85
CA VAL A 250 1.71 19.87 -3.58
C VAL A 250 0.93 21.09 -3.08
N ALA A 251 0.64 22.05 -3.96
CA ALA A 251 -0.13 23.24 -3.58
C ALA A 251 -1.54 22.88 -3.09
N VAL A 252 -2.23 21.98 -3.77
CA VAL A 252 -3.57 21.50 -3.36
C VAL A 252 -3.51 20.79 -2.00
N THR A 253 -2.52 19.93 -1.77
CA THR A 253 -2.37 19.26 -0.47
C THR A 253 -1.99 20.25 0.64
N LEU A 254 -1.18 21.27 0.36
CA LEU A 254 -0.87 22.32 1.33
C LEU A 254 -2.11 23.14 1.71
N LEU A 255 -2.96 23.48 0.73
CA LEU A 255 -4.24 24.14 1.00
C LEU A 255 -5.14 23.29 1.91
N LEU A 256 -5.17 21.97 1.69
CA LEU A 256 -5.89 21.04 2.58
C LEU A 256 -5.31 21.08 4.00
N VAL A 257 -3.99 21.03 4.15
CA VAL A 257 -3.33 21.06 5.46
C VAL A 257 -3.64 22.35 6.20
N VAL A 258 -3.50 23.50 5.54
CA VAL A 258 -3.82 24.80 6.13
C VAL A 258 -5.31 24.89 6.51
N GLY A 259 -6.20 24.42 5.64
CA GLY A 259 -7.64 24.40 5.90
C GLY A 259 -8.01 23.57 7.14
N ILE A 260 -7.41 22.38 7.31
CA ILE A 260 -7.65 21.52 8.48
C ILE A 260 -7.05 22.13 9.74
N LEU A 261 -5.84 22.69 9.65
CA LEU A 261 -5.20 23.32 10.80
C LEU A 261 -5.99 24.52 11.28
N LEU A 262 -6.42 25.41 10.38
CA LEU A 262 -7.27 26.56 10.74
C LEU A 262 -8.58 26.11 11.39
N ASP A 263 -9.26 25.12 10.82
CA ASP A 263 -10.47 24.54 11.40
C ASP A 263 -10.22 23.94 12.80
N SER A 264 -9.07 23.32 13.02
CA SER A 264 -8.68 22.76 14.32
C SER A 264 -8.28 23.80 15.37
N TYR A 265 -7.91 25.02 14.96
CA TYR A 265 -7.54 26.13 15.85
C TYR A 265 -8.73 27.06 16.15
N VAL A 266 -9.70 27.15 15.25
CA VAL A 266 -10.87 28.03 15.37
C VAL A 266 -11.97 27.43 16.25
N LEU A 267 -11.90 26.13 16.59
CA LEU A 267 -12.88 25.38 17.39
C LEU A 267 -12.22 24.58 18.53
#